data_AF-A0A8I7B2S8-F1
#
_entry.id   AF-A0A8I7B2S8-F1
#
_cell.length_a   1.000
_cell.length_b   1.000
_cell.length_c   1.000
_cell.angle_alpha   90.00
_cell.angle_beta   90.00
_cell.angle_gamma   90.00
#
_symmetry.space_group_name_H-M   'P 1'
#
loop_
_entity.id
_entity.type
_entity.pdbx_description
1 polymer ?
#
loop_
_entity_poly.entity_id
_entity_poly.type
_entity_poly.pdbx_seq_one_letter_code
_entity_poly.pdbx_strand_id
1 'polypeptide(L)'
;MSSSSLPLSYGEAGYCDARYVEEGGASYGWYQRYAALRPFVRRLVPPASRLLMIGCGSVLMSEDMVADGYMEIINIDISLVLIEMMRKKYFDLPQLQYMQMDVRDMSKFSEESFDCAIVKGVSFFMLQWLSNKYLDY
;
A
#
# COMPACT_ATOMS: atom_id res chain seq x y z
N MET A 1 -16.65 33.58 -11.84
CA MET A 1 -16.73 32.63 -10.71
C MET A 1 -15.71 31.54 -11.00
N SER A 2 -14.51 31.64 -10.43
CA SER A 2 -13.47 30.62 -10.57
C SER A 2 -13.70 29.60 -9.47
N SER A 3 -14.04 28.36 -9.82
CA SER A 3 -14.11 27.24 -8.90
C SER A 3 -12.70 26.91 -8.43
N SER A 4 -12.29 27.50 -7.31
CA SER A 4 -11.11 27.07 -6.55
C SER A 4 -11.40 25.68 -6.00
N SER A 5 -10.98 24.65 -6.71
CA SER A 5 -10.88 23.30 -6.17
C SER A 5 -9.93 23.37 -4.97
N LEU A 6 -10.46 23.07 -3.77
CA LEU A 6 -9.64 22.87 -2.58
C LEU A 6 -8.52 21.88 -2.92
N PRO A 7 -7.26 22.14 -2.52
CA PRO A 7 -6.21 21.15 -2.66
C PRO A 7 -6.64 19.89 -1.90
N LEU A 8 -6.80 18.77 -2.61
CA LEU A 8 -7.16 17.48 -2.02
C LEU A 8 -6.20 17.15 -0.87
N SER A 9 -6.76 16.74 0.27
CA SER A 9 -5.97 16.52 1.48
C SER A 9 -5.17 15.21 1.38
N TYR A 10 -3.92 15.25 1.84
CA TYR A 10 -3.06 14.06 1.92
C TYR A 10 -3.73 13.00 2.81
N GLY A 11 -4.10 11.84 2.26
CA GLY A 11 -4.84 10.78 2.95
C GLY A 11 -6.27 10.59 2.48
N GLU A 12 -6.77 11.44 1.58
CA GLU A 12 -8.01 11.18 0.85
C GLU A 12 -7.74 10.36 -0.40
N ALA A 13 -8.65 9.44 -0.72
CA ALA A 13 -8.57 8.61 -1.93
C ALA A 13 -8.37 9.46 -3.19
N GLY A 14 -9.05 10.62 -3.28
CA GLY A 14 -8.94 11.51 -4.44
C GLY A 14 -7.54 12.11 -4.67
N TYR A 15 -6.77 12.36 -3.62
CA TYR A 15 -5.37 12.81 -3.76
C TYR A 15 -4.50 11.67 -4.31
N CYS A 16 -4.63 10.47 -3.73
CA CYS A 16 -3.90 9.29 -4.16
C CYS A 16 -4.25 8.89 -5.61
N ASP A 17 -5.54 8.90 -5.95
CA ASP A 17 -6.05 8.57 -7.28
C ASP A 17 -5.47 9.52 -8.34
N ALA A 18 -5.54 10.84 -8.09
CA ALA A 18 -4.98 11.83 -9.01
C ALA A 18 -3.48 11.61 -9.24
N ARG A 19 -2.75 11.26 -8.17
CA ARG A 19 -1.31 11.00 -8.23
C ARG A 19 -0.98 9.72 -9.01
N TYR A 20 -1.71 8.63 -8.81
CA TYR A 20 -1.49 7.38 -9.54
C TYR A 20 -1.88 7.48 -11.02
N VAL A 21 -2.90 8.29 -11.34
CA VAL A 21 -3.26 8.62 -12.72
C VAL A 21 -2.12 9.41 -13.40
N GLU A 22 -1.57 10.41 -12.71
CA GLU A 22 -0.45 11.22 -13.24
C GLU A 22 0.84 10.41 -13.40
N GLU A 23 1.13 9.51 -12.47
CA GLU A 23 2.31 8.62 -12.53
C GLU A 23 2.13 7.45 -13.52
N GLY A 24 0.95 7.29 -14.13
CA GLY A 24 0.69 6.29 -15.17
C GLY A 24 0.94 4.84 -14.74
N GLY A 25 0.92 4.56 -13.43
CA GLY A 25 1.24 3.24 -12.90
C GLY A 25 2.73 2.87 -12.90
N ALA A 26 3.62 3.84 -13.15
CA ALA A 26 5.04 3.64 -12.95
C ALA A 26 5.31 3.32 -11.47
N SER A 27 6.05 2.23 -11.23
CA SER A 27 6.39 1.82 -9.86
C SER A 27 7.33 2.84 -9.23
N TYR A 28 6.80 3.66 -8.32
CA TYR A 28 7.55 4.71 -7.66
C TYR A 28 7.95 4.26 -6.25
N GLY A 29 9.14 3.67 -6.15
CA GLY A 29 9.72 3.20 -4.90
C GLY A 29 10.32 4.34 -4.09
N TRP A 30 9.50 5.09 -3.35
CA TRP A 30 9.98 6.14 -2.41
C TRP A 30 10.92 5.61 -1.31
N TYR A 31 10.91 4.31 -1.03
CA TYR A 31 11.70 3.66 0.00
C TYR A 31 12.48 2.46 -0.53
N GLN A 32 13.53 2.06 0.19
CA GLN A 32 14.44 0.94 -0.13
C GLN A 32 13.73 -0.25 -0.80
N ARG A 33 14.38 -0.79 -1.84
CA ARG A 33 13.94 -2.00 -2.56
C ARG A 33 13.95 -3.20 -1.62
N TYR A 34 13.09 -4.20 -1.90
CA TYR A 34 13.01 -5.42 -1.11
C TYR A 34 14.38 -6.08 -0.91
N ALA A 35 15.25 -6.06 -1.93
CA ALA A 35 16.61 -6.59 -1.85
C ALA A 35 17.41 -6.13 -0.62
N ALA A 36 17.28 -4.86 -0.22
CA ALA A 36 17.98 -4.33 0.96
C ALA A 36 17.35 -4.79 2.28
N LEU A 37 16.03 -5.00 2.30
CA LEU A 37 15.25 -5.39 3.47
C LEU A 37 15.14 -6.91 3.63
N ARG A 38 15.39 -7.68 2.58
CA ARG A 38 15.19 -9.13 2.50
C ARG A 38 15.77 -9.91 3.69
N PRO A 39 17.01 -9.66 4.17
CA PRO A 39 17.56 -10.40 5.31
C PRO A 39 16.74 -10.21 6.59
N PHE A 40 16.20 -9.00 6.79
CA PHE A 40 15.39 -8.67 7.96
C PHE A 40 13.97 -9.22 7.81
N VAL A 41 13.36 -9.04 6.64
CA VAL A 41 12.01 -9.52 6.35
C VAL A 41 11.95 -11.04 6.46
N ARG A 42 12.91 -11.79 5.88
CA ARG A 42 12.94 -13.25 6.00
C ARG A 42 13.10 -13.76 7.43
N ARG A 43 13.78 -13.00 8.29
CA ARG A 43 13.98 -13.39 9.70
C ARG A 43 12.73 -13.18 10.53
N LEU A 44 11.96 -12.14 10.23
CA LEU A 44 10.76 -11.75 10.99
C LEU A 44 9.47 -12.34 10.40
N VAL A 45 9.47 -12.63 9.10
CA VAL A 45 8.31 -13.06 8.34
C VAL A 45 8.68 -14.29 7.50
N PRO A 46 8.39 -15.50 8.00
CA PRO A 46 8.57 -16.72 7.22
C PRO A 46 7.78 -16.70 5.89
N PRO A 47 8.26 -17.32 4.81
CA PRO A 47 7.55 -17.35 3.52
C PRO A 47 6.18 -18.06 3.56
N ALA A 48 5.96 -18.93 4.54
CA ALA A 48 4.69 -19.61 4.78
C ALA A 48 3.66 -18.72 5.49
N SER A 49 4.05 -17.53 5.96
CA SER A 49 3.17 -16.62 6.66
C SER A 49 2.19 -15.93 5.71
N ARG A 50 0.94 -15.81 6.18
CA ARG A 50 -0.09 -15.00 5.54
C ARG A 50 0.12 -13.53 5.88
N LEU A 51 0.39 -12.72 4.85
CA LEU A 51 0.87 -11.35 5.02
C LEU A 51 -0.16 -10.30 4.61
N LEU A 52 -0.31 -9.26 5.44
CA LEU A 52 -1.04 -8.04 5.10
C LEU A 52 -0.06 -6.92 4.77
N MET A 53 -0.08 -6.43 3.53
CA MET A 53 0.66 -5.27 3.08
C MET A 53 -0.26 -4.04 3.11
N ILE A 54 0.01 -3.11 4.02
CA ILE A 54 -0.83 -1.93 4.26
C ILE A 54 -0.25 -0.71 3.52
N GLY A 55 -1.09 -0.07 2.69
CA GLY A 55 -0.71 1.06 1.87
C GLY A 55 0.31 0.63 0.81
N CYS A 56 -0.06 -0.37 0.01
CA CYS A 56 0.87 -1.01 -0.90
C CYS A 56 1.50 -0.05 -1.93
N GLY A 57 0.80 1.04 -2.26
CA GLY A 57 1.24 1.98 -3.28
C GLY A 57 1.51 1.31 -4.63
N SER A 58 2.27 1.98 -5.51
CA SER A 58 2.69 1.40 -6.79
C SER A 58 3.90 0.45 -6.69
N VAL A 59 4.24 0.00 -5.48
CA VAL A 59 5.59 -0.48 -5.14
C VAL A 59 5.75 -2.00 -5.34
N LEU A 60 6.85 -2.39 -5.98
CA LEU A 60 7.24 -3.76 -6.36
C LEU A 60 7.58 -4.71 -5.19
N MET A 61 7.39 -4.31 -3.93
CA MET A 61 7.87 -5.11 -2.79
C MET A 61 7.15 -6.45 -2.68
N SER A 62 5.84 -6.46 -2.89
CA SER A 62 5.03 -7.68 -2.79
C SER A 62 5.40 -8.68 -3.89
N GLU A 63 5.73 -8.21 -5.09
CA GLU A 63 6.17 -9.07 -6.20
C GLU A 63 7.54 -9.68 -5.94
N ASP A 64 8.50 -8.85 -5.49
CA ASP A 64 9.83 -9.32 -5.11
C ASP A 64 9.73 -10.37 -3.99
N MET A 65 8.77 -10.22 -3.07
CA MET A 65 8.48 -11.21 -2.03
C MET A 65 7.89 -12.49 -2.61
N VAL A 66 6.92 -12.42 -3.53
CA VAL A 66 6.40 -13.63 -4.18
C VAL A 66 7.52 -14.37 -4.93
N ALA A 67 8.40 -13.64 -5.61
CA ALA A 67 9.59 -14.23 -6.24
C ALA A 67 10.57 -14.86 -5.23
N ASP A 68 10.58 -14.40 -3.97
CA ASP A 68 11.37 -14.98 -2.86
C ASP A 68 10.68 -16.14 -2.12
N GLY A 69 9.50 -16.55 -2.59
CA GLY A 69 8.78 -17.74 -2.13
C GLY A 69 7.61 -17.48 -1.18
N TYR A 70 7.17 -16.23 -1.03
CA TYR A 70 5.96 -15.90 -0.26
C TYR A 70 4.71 -16.27 -1.07
N MET A 71 3.75 -16.94 -0.43
CA MET A 71 2.63 -17.57 -1.14
C MET A 71 1.30 -16.83 -0.97
N GLU A 72 1.14 -16.04 0.08
CA GLU A 72 -0.12 -15.36 0.38
C GLU A 72 0.14 -13.93 0.89
N ILE A 73 0.03 -12.96 -0.02
CA ILE A 73 0.18 -11.54 0.28
C ILE A 73 -1.09 -10.81 -0.11
N ILE A 74 -1.78 -10.23 0.89
CA ILE A 74 -2.93 -9.36 0.70
C ILE A 74 -2.48 -7.91 0.78
N ASN A 75 -2.63 -7.18 -0.31
CA ASN A 75 -2.28 -5.77 -0.44
C ASN A 75 -3.54 -4.92 -0.28
N ILE A 76 -3.49 -3.94 0.62
CA ILE A 76 -4.58 -2.98 0.80
C ILE A 76 -4.12 -1.55 0.53
N ASP A 77 -5.01 -0.77 -0.07
CA ASP A 77 -4.84 0.66 -0.28
C ASP A 77 -6.22 1.35 -0.26
N ILE A 78 -6.25 2.63 0.10
CA ILE A 78 -7.48 3.43 0.11
C ILE A 78 -7.90 3.81 -1.33
N SER A 79 -6.93 3.90 -2.25
CA SER A 79 -7.12 4.24 -3.65
C SER A 79 -7.73 3.07 -4.43
N LEU A 80 -8.94 3.25 -4.97
CA LEU A 80 -9.55 2.26 -5.86
C LEU A 80 -8.80 2.18 -7.19
N VAL A 81 -8.35 3.32 -7.72
CA VAL A 81 -7.66 3.41 -9.01
C VAL A 81 -6.39 2.55 -8.99
N LEU A 82 -5.57 2.68 -7.94
CA LEU A 82 -4.37 1.86 -7.78
C LEU A 82 -4.71 0.37 -7.70
N ILE A 83 -5.70 0.01 -6.89
CA ILE A 83 -6.09 -1.39 -6.70
C ILE A 83 -6.55 -2.01 -8.02
N GLU A 84 -7.34 -1.31 -8.82
CA GLU A 84 -7.75 -1.79 -10.14
C GLU A 84 -6.58 -1.93 -11.11
N MET A 85 -5.65 -0.97 -11.12
CA MET A 85 -4.44 -1.03 -11.93
C MET A 85 -3.59 -2.24 -11.55
N MET A 86 -3.39 -2.48 -10.26
CA MET A 86 -2.59 -3.61 -9.77
C MET A 86 -3.25 -4.95 -10.01
N ARG A 87 -4.57 -5.06 -9.83
CA ARG A 87 -5.33 -6.26 -10.18
C ARG A 87 -5.18 -6.62 -11.66
N LYS A 88 -5.19 -5.62 -12.55
CA LYS A 88 -4.95 -5.85 -13.99
C LYS A 88 -3.52 -6.24 -14.27
N LYS A 89 -2.55 -5.59 -13.61
CA LYS A 89 -1.11 -5.82 -13.84
C LYS A 89 -0.65 -7.20 -13.35
N TYR A 90 -1.18 -7.66 -12.22
CA TYR A 90 -0.79 -8.92 -11.57
C TYR A 90 -1.90 -9.96 -11.55
N PHE A 91 -2.80 -9.92 -12.53
CA PHE A 91 -3.91 -10.87 -12.67
C PHE A 91 -3.43 -12.34 -12.70
N ASP A 92 -2.27 -12.59 -13.30
CA ASP A 92 -1.69 -13.93 -13.45
C ASP A 92 -0.90 -14.42 -12.22
N LEU A 93 -0.79 -13.60 -11.16
CA LEU A 93 -0.10 -13.95 -9.92
C LEU A 93 -1.10 -14.14 -8.77
N PRO A 94 -1.66 -15.34 -8.58
CA PRO A 94 -2.69 -15.59 -7.56
C PRO A 94 -2.18 -15.43 -6.12
N GLN A 95 -0.87 -15.43 -5.91
CA GLN A 95 -0.24 -15.15 -4.60
C GLN A 95 -0.42 -13.70 -4.16
N LEU A 96 -0.65 -12.78 -5.12
CA LEU A 96 -0.87 -11.36 -4.87
C LEU A 96 -2.37 -11.04 -4.94
N GLN A 97 -2.93 -10.72 -3.79
CA GLN A 97 -4.29 -10.21 -3.71
C GLN A 97 -4.25 -8.71 -3.48
N TYR A 98 -5.14 -7.97 -4.14
CA TYR A 98 -5.29 -6.52 -3.96
C TYR A 98 -6.72 -6.22 -3.57
N MET A 99 -6.93 -5.45 -2.50
CA MET A 99 -8.25 -5.07 -1.99
C MET A 99 -8.27 -3.59 -1.61
N GLN A 100 -9.27 -2.86 -2.09
CA GLN A 100 -9.51 -1.50 -1.62
C GLN A 100 -10.01 -1.54 -0.18
N MET A 101 -9.31 -0.86 0.72
CA MET A 101 -9.66 -0.79 2.13
C MET A 101 -9.00 0.42 2.79
N ASP A 102 -9.74 1.06 3.70
CA ASP A 102 -9.17 2.03 4.64
C ASP A 102 -8.58 1.29 5.83
N VAL A 103 -7.30 1.47 6.13
CA VAL A 103 -6.63 0.81 7.27
C VAL A 103 -7.28 1.15 8.62
N ARG A 104 -8.02 2.26 8.72
CA ARG A 104 -8.76 2.64 9.92
C ARG A 104 -10.02 1.79 10.13
N ASP A 105 -10.50 1.13 9.08
CA ASP A 105 -11.63 0.22 9.09
C ASP A 105 -11.28 -1.10 8.41
N MET A 106 -10.72 -2.02 9.20
CA MET A 106 -10.36 -3.38 8.78
C MET A 106 -11.42 -4.41 9.17
N SER A 107 -12.67 -4.00 9.38
CA SER A 107 -13.77 -4.86 9.84
C SER A 107 -14.08 -6.07 8.94
N LYS A 108 -13.60 -6.06 7.68
CA LYS A 108 -13.75 -7.18 6.74
C LYS A 108 -12.83 -8.37 7.04
N PHE A 109 -11.76 -8.18 7.82
CA PHE A 109 -10.87 -9.26 8.22
C PHE A 109 -11.31 -9.82 9.57
N SER A 110 -11.24 -11.15 9.71
CA SER A 110 -11.42 -11.77 11.03
C SER A 110 -10.21 -11.47 11.91
N GLU A 111 -10.42 -11.46 13.22
CA GLU A 111 -9.32 -11.37 14.18
C GLU A 111 -8.30 -12.49 13.93
N GLU A 112 -7.01 -12.18 14.17
CA GLU A 112 -5.88 -13.12 14.01
C GLU A 112 -5.78 -13.81 12.63
N SER A 113 -6.31 -13.17 11.57
CA SER A 113 -6.29 -13.72 10.21
C SER A 113 -4.96 -13.58 9.46
N PHE A 114 -3.98 -12.89 10.05
CA PHE A 114 -2.68 -12.64 9.45
C PHE A 114 -1.56 -12.94 10.44
N ASP A 115 -0.50 -13.58 9.95
CA ASP A 115 0.70 -13.86 10.75
C ASP A 115 1.60 -12.62 10.86
N CYS A 116 1.54 -11.73 9.85
CA CYS A 116 2.33 -10.51 9.82
C CYS A 116 1.64 -9.39 9.03
N ALA A 117 1.85 -8.15 9.47
CA ALA A 117 1.50 -6.95 8.72
C ALA A 117 2.76 -6.12 8.44
N ILE A 118 2.97 -5.73 7.18
CA ILE A 118 4.03 -4.81 6.76
C ILE A 118 3.37 -3.50 6.33
N VAL A 119 3.86 -2.40 6.91
CA VAL A 119 3.45 -1.04 6.54
C VAL A 119 4.62 -0.38 5.82
N LYS A 120 4.43 0.00 4.56
CA LYS A 120 5.46 0.71 3.79
C LYS A 120 4.91 2.07 3.35
N GLY A 121 5.56 3.15 3.75
CA GLY A 121 5.23 4.51 3.28
C GLY A 121 4.02 5.18 3.92
N VAL A 122 3.11 4.45 4.58
CA VAL A 122 1.96 5.04 5.30
C VAL A 122 2.41 5.99 6.41
N SER A 123 3.54 5.72 7.07
CA SER A 123 4.07 6.58 8.14
C SER A 123 4.44 7.98 7.65
N PHE A 124 4.89 8.15 6.39
CA PHE A 124 5.17 9.48 5.84
C PHE A 124 3.87 10.26 5.58
N PHE A 125 2.86 9.61 5.01
CA PHE A 125 1.55 10.22 4.77
C PHE A 125 0.77 10.51 6.06
N MET A 126 0.86 9.63 7.06
CA MET A 126 0.19 9.80 8.35
C MET A 126 0.85 10.89 9.19
N LEU A 127 2.20 10.99 9.19
CA LEU A 127 2.91 12.07 9.89
C LEU A 127 2.65 13.44 9.27
N GLN A 128 2.57 13.53 7.93
CA GLN A 128 2.24 14.79 7.27
C GLN A 128 0.77 15.17 7.41
N TRP A 129 -0.15 14.20 7.41
CA TRP A 129 -1.56 14.45 7.75
C TRP A 129 -1.72 14.88 9.22
N LEU A 130 -1.02 14.25 10.16
CA LEU A 130 -1.00 14.69 11.57
C LEU A 130 -0.40 16.09 11.69
N SER A 131 0.66 16.39 10.94
CA SER A 131 1.24 17.74 10.88
C SER A 131 0.23 18.75 10.34
N ASN A 132 -0.42 18.48 9.21
CA ASN A 132 -1.40 19.39 8.60
C ASN A 132 -2.71 19.52 9.40
N LYS A 133 -3.01 18.58 10.30
CA LYS A 133 -4.23 18.60 11.12
C LYS A 133 -4.00 19.16 12.53
N TYR A 134 -2.79 19.06 13.07
CA TYR A 134 -2.47 19.41 14.46
C TYR A 134 -1.29 20.39 14.61
N LEU A 135 -0.61 20.75 13.53
CA LEU A 135 0.49 21.71 13.50
C LEU A 135 0.23 22.79 12.44
N ASP A 136 -0.95 23.42 12.49
CA ASP A 136 -1.11 24.77 11.94
C ASP A 136 -0.65 25.76 13.04
N TYR A 137 0.53 26.36 12.83
CA TYR A 137 1.02 27.53 13.58
C TYR A 137 0.94 28.77 12.69
#